data_AF-A0A7X8C096-F1
#
_entry.id   AF-A0A7X8C096-F1
#
_cell.length_a   1.000
_cell.length_b   1.000
_cell.length_c   1.000
_cell.angle_alpha   90.00
_cell.angle_beta   90.00
_cell.angle_gamma   90.00
#
_symmetry.space_group_name_H-M   'P 1'
#
loop_
_entity.id
_entity.type
_entity.pdbx_description
1 polymer ?
#
loop_
_entity_poly.entity_id
_entity_poly.type
_entity_poly.pdbx_seq_one_letter_code
_entity_poly.pdbx_strand_id
1 'polypeptide(L)'
;MRNYKFYYIFIFLFLANINLYSQINYRTITGINTGIGTKQIDTLARQNAQQLSVESYGLLEGTIVPDEYIVGAGDEFTIVFESATLSKEKLGKLKIKVSPDGNLLIDGIGGVKVANETLASAYSIISEKIAKVYQNFSVSLSDVRRFKVHISGASIKACVVPATAADRVSEIIERAGGLGDSASVRNITLIRNYDSSRYKVDLFKFYLLGDTKSNPLVMGGDHIIVPLISERQKISIQGDIPAPCEIEFVDGDSLSTLIRFGMGFNRSALLDSVEYVQWSESGLKTNVLDLTHWKDIMLSGENPTDDFPLSYGDRVYVRTRADWQKIHYAVILGEVNYPGKYSIEKDVDKVSDLLKRAGGFKKDADINNIEFIRQAELKRKDLEMERLYRTLPSEMSKSELRYFQSRVREKKGGMSIDFAKIIQDENSEDNITLISQDSIIVPMITEFVNVQGKVVNPGFVKYRKDFNYMDYIEAAGGFAFRADQNETTVNKKRGGEQFLASKTKKYVIEPGDNISVPPEEEFTFMEVATTILTVLSPVVSMIAVIVAIVK
;
A
#
# COMPACT_ATOMS: atom_id res chain seq x y z
N MET A 1 21.43 -29.42 60.87
CA MET A 1 22.19 -28.37 61.59
C MET A 1 22.76 -27.39 60.58
N ARG A 2 22.55 -26.07 60.81
CA ARG A 2 23.12 -24.86 60.15
C ARG A 2 22.77 -24.63 58.66
N ASN A 3 21.77 -23.80 58.32
CA ASN A 3 21.69 -22.32 58.32
C ASN A 3 22.69 -21.61 57.38
N TYR A 4 22.21 -20.88 56.36
CA TYR A 4 22.04 -19.41 56.42
C TYR A 4 21.37 -18.78 55.16
N LYS A 5 20.36 -17.94 55.44
CA LYS A 5 20.01 -16.62 54.85
C LYS A 5 19.43 -16.45 53.42
N PHE A 6 18.12 -16.15 53.41
CA PHE A 6 17.48 -14.90 52.93
C PHE A 6 18.05 -14.18 51.69
N TYR A 7 17.20 -13.97 50.67
CA TYR A 7 16.92 -12.66 50.08
C TYR A 7 15.50 -12.60 49.50
N TYR A 8 14.72 -11.62 49.95
CA TYR A 8 13.50 -11.14 49.31
C TYR A 8 13.87 -10.52 47.96
N ILE A 9 13.18 -10.88 46.88
CA ILE A 9 13.17 -10.10 45.65
C ILE A 9 11.72 -9.77 45.31
N PHE A 10 11.37 -8.52 45.64
CA PHE A 10 10.32 -7.73 45.00
C PHE A 10 10.58 -7.72 43.48
N ILE A 11 9.66 -8.24 42.67
CA ILE A 11 9.60 -7.87 41.25
C ILE A 11 8.23 -7.25 40.98
N PHE A 12 8.34 -5.97 40.63
CA PHE A 12 7.34 -5.04 40.17
C PHE A 12 6.36 -5.66 39.16
N LEU A 13 5.06 -5.50 39.43
CA LEU A 13 4.00 -5.55 38.43
C LEU A 13 4.18 -4.33 37.51
N PHE A 14 4.96 -4.48 36.45
CA PHE A 14 5.03 -3.49 35.39
C PHE A 14 3.74 -3.63 34.56
N LEU A 15 2.74 -2.81 34.87
CA LEU A 15 1.65 -2.47 33.93
C LEU A 15 2.29 -1.68 32.78
N ALA A 16 2.98 -2.39 31.88
CA ALA A 16 3.24 -1.86 30.57
C ALA A 16 1.89 -1.75 29.87
N ASN A 17 1.43 -0.50 29.69
CA ASN A 17 0.54 -0.16 28.59
C ASN A 17 1.27 -0.57 27.30
N ILE A 18 1.08 -1.82 26.88
CA ILE A 18 1.47 -2.27 25.55
C ILE A 18 0.42 -1.66 24.63
N ASN A 19 0.65 -0.40 24.24
CA ASN A 19 0.13 0.08 22.97
C ASN A 19 0.84 -0.75 21.90
N LEU A 20 0.22 -1.87 21.52
CA LEU A 20 0.55 -2.59 20.30
C LEU A 20 0.21 -1.63 19.14
N TYR A 21 1.17 -0.79 18.78
CA TYR A 21 1.17 -0.16 17.48
C TYR A 21 1.34 -1.29 16.46
N SER A 22 0.24 -1.62 15.80
CA SER A 22 0.24 -2.45 14.61
C SER A 22 1.25 -1.88 13.61
N GLN A 23 2.37 -2.56 13.42
CA GLN A 23 3.31 -2.26 12.34
C GLN A 23 2.68 -2.74 11.03
N ILE A 24 1.92 -1.86 10.37
CA ILE A 24 1.45 -2.09 9.00
C ILE A 24 2.50 -1.53 8.04
N ASN A 25 2.93 -2.37 7.10
CA ASN A 25 3.81 -2.02 5.99
C ASN A 25 3.29 -0.80 5.20
N TYR A 26 4.02 0.31 5.22
CA TYR A 26 3.70 1.56 4.50
C TYR A 26 4.03 1.50 2.99
N ARG A 27 3.56 0.47 2.28
CA ARG A 27 3.77 0.34 0.83
C ARG A 27 2.51 -0.06 0.07
N THR A 28 1.44 0.70 0.26
CA THR A 28 0.40 1.02 -0.74
C THR A 28 -0.67 1.86 -0.03
N ILE A 29 -0.47 3.17 0.06
CA ILE A 29 -1.59 4.10 0.26
C ILE A 29 -1.98 4.57 -1.13
N THR A 30 -2.73 3.71 -1.82
CA THR A 30 -3.61 4.09 -2.91
C THR A 30 -4.99 3.67 -2.46
N GLY A 31 -5.67 4.56 -1.76
CA GLY A 31 -6.96 4.26 -1.17
C GLY A 31 -7.38 5.39 -0.28
N ILE A 32 -8.10 6.34 -0.87
CA ILE A 32 -9.20 6.98 -0.15
C ILE A 32 -10.02 5.81 0.43
N ASN A 33 -10.44 5.91 1.70
CA ASN A 33 -11.29 4.93 2.35
C ASN A 33 -12.70 4.97 1.69
N THR A 34 -12.79 4.49 0.44
CA THR A 34 -13.98 4.45 -0.41
C THR A 34 -14.63 3.07 -0.42
N GLY A 35 -14.19 2.15 0.45
CA GLY A 35 -14.64 0.76 0.42
C GLY A 35 -14.04 -0.05 -0.75
N ILE A 36 -13.06 0.48 -1.47
CA ILE A 36 -12.40 -0.25 -2.56
C ILE A 36 -11.16 -0.97 -2.00
N GLY A 37 -11.32 -2.27 -1.74
CA GLY A 37 -10.22 -3.23 -1.85
C GLY A 37 -9.32 -3.43 -0.62
N THR A 38 -9.81 -4.19 0.35
CA THR A 38 -9.17 -5.28 1.15
C THR A 38 -9.94 -5.37 2.46
N LYS A 39 -10.26 -6.58 2.93
CA LYS A 39 -11.03 -6.82 4.18
C LYS A 39 -10.34 -6.32 5.47
N GLN A 40 -9.31 -5.48 5.37
CA GLN A 40 -8.61 -4.87 6.49
C GLN A 40 -9.05 -3.41 6.58
N ILE A 41 -9.83 -3.08 7.60
CA ILE A 41 -10.20 -1.72 7.92
C ILE A 41 -8.92 -0.97 8.30
N ASP A 42 -8.57 0.09 7.55
CA ASP A 42 -7.53 1.02 7.97
C ASP A 42 -8.03 1.83 9.17
N THR A 43 -7.73 1.31 10.36
CA THR A 43 -8.13 1.93 11.63
C THR A 43 -7.47 3.28 11.84
N LEU A 44 -6.25 3.50 11.31
CA LEU A 44 -5.52 4.75 11.44
C LEU A 44 -6.13 5.83 10.55
N ALA A 45 -6.37 5.52 9.27
CA ALA A 45 -7.04 6.47 8.37
C ALA A 45 -8.41 6.88 8.91
N ARG A 46 -9.14 5.94 9.49
CA ARG A 46 -10.43 6.21 10.13
C ARG A 46 -10.31 7.09 11.38
N GLN A 47 -9.35 6.82 12.26
CA GLN A 47 -9.10 7.68 13.42
C GLN A 47 -8.73 9.10 13.00
N ASN A 48 -7.88 9.24 11.97
CA ASN A 48 -7.50 10.53 11.42
C ASN A 48 -8.71 11.26 10.81
N ALA A 49 -9.56 10.58 10.05
CA ALA A 49 -10.79 11.16 9.49
C ALA A 49 -11.75 11.65 10.59
N GLN A 50 -11.93 10.87 11.66
CA GLN A 50 -12.72 11.28 12.82
C GLN A 50 -12.13 12.51 13.52
N GLN A 51 -10.82 12.53 13.73
CA GLN A 51 -10.14 13.66 14.34
C GLN A 51 -10.30 14.92 13.48
N LEU A 52 -10.07 14.82 12.17
CA LEU A 52 -10.26 15.92 11.23
C LEU A 52 -11.72 16.41 11.21
N SER A 53 -12.70 15.52 11.32
CA SER A 53 -14.11 15.90 11.42
C SER A 53 -14.43 16.67 12.71
N VAL A 54 -13.73 16.38 13.81
CA VAL A 54 -13.87 17.14 15.06
C VAL A 54 -13.14 18.49 14.96
N GLU A 55 -11.96 18.52 14.36
CA GLU A 55 -11.19 19.75 14.14
C GLU A 55 -11.87 20.73 13.17
N SER A 56 -12.62 20.19 12.19
CA SER A 56 -13.41 20.98 11.23
C SER A 56 -14.78 21.42 11.75
N TYR A 57 -15.16 21.03 12.97
CA TYR A 57 -16.48 21.33 13.51
C TYR A 57 -16.78 22.84 13.55
N GLY A 58 -17.80 23.26 12.79
CA GLY A 58 -18.21 24.66 12.70
C GLY A 58 -17.31 25.55 11.83
N LEU A 59 -16.33 24.98 11.12
CA LEU A 59 -15.64 25.69 10.06
C LEU A 59 -16.57 25.88 8.85
N LEU A 60 -16.43 27.02 8.17
CA LEU A 60 -17.17 27.32 6.96
C LEU A 60 -16.28 27.03 5.74
N GLU A 61 -16.84 26.40 4.70
CA GLU A 61 -16.15 26.24 3.42
C GLU A 61 -15.94 27.57 2.68
N GLY A 62 -16.80 28.55 2.96
CA GLY A 62 -16.77 29.88 2.36
C GLY A 62 -17.71 30.84 3.08
N THR A 63 -17.95 32.01 2.50
CA THR A 63 -18.92 32.96 3.02
C THR A 63 -20.34 32.40 2.93
N ILE A 64 -21.13 32.57 3.99
CA ILE A 64 -22.54 32.17 3.98
C ILE A 64 -23.28 32.97 2.91
N VAL A 65 -23.90 32.25 1.96
CA VAL A 65 -24.72 32.85 0.91
C VAL A 65 -26.08 33.22 1.51
N PRO A 66 -26.45 34.52 1.57
CA PRO A 66 -27.66 34.94 2.28
C PRO A 66 -28.97 34.38 1.74
N ASP A 67 -29.01 34.04 0.45
CA ASP A 67 -30.21 33.50 -0.19
C ASP A 67 -30.39 31.99 0.03
N GLU A 68 -29.34 31.27 0.42
CA GLU A 68 -29.37 29.83 0.66
C GLU A 68 -29.49 29.46 2.15
N TYR A 69 -28.97 30.33 3.04
CA TYR A 69 -29.01 30.08 4.47
C TYR A 69 -30.40 30.30 5.05
N ILE A 70 -30.98 29.25 5.63
CA ILE A 70 -32.29 29.31 6.30
C ILE A 70 -32.07 29.60 7.78
N VAL A 71 -32.61 30.72 8.28
CA VAL A 71 -32.53 31.16 9.67
C VAL A 71 -33.45 30.31 10.57
N GLY A 72 -33.04 30.09 11.81
CA GLY A 72 -33.72 29.20 12.74
C GLY A 72 -33.28 29.41 14.18
N ALA A 73 -33.93 28.70 15.10
CA ALA A 73 -33.70 28.84 16.52
C ALA A 73 -32.22 28.59 16.88
N GLY A 74 -31.65 29.50 17.69
CA GLY A 74 -30.26 29.45 18.13
C GLY A 74 -29.28 30.26 17.29
N ASP A 75 -29.66 30.76 16.11
CA ASP A 75 -28.82 31.69 15.34
C ASP A 75 -28.62 32.98 16.15
N GLU A 76 -27.42 33.57 16.09
CA GLU A 76 -27.12 34.82 16.79
C GLU A 76 -26.90 35.95 15.78
N PHE A 77 -27.64 37.05 15.96
CA PHE A 77 -27.43 38.27 15.22
C PHE A 77 -26.76 39.31 16.11
N THR A 78 -25.78 40.01 15.55
CA THR A 78 -25.23 41.23 16.13
C THR A 78 -25.84 42.43 15.43
N ILE A 79 -26.44 43.32 16.21
CA ILE A 79 -26.94 44.62 15.76
C ILE A 79 -25.99 45.67 16.30
N VAL A 80 -25.41 46.48 15.41
CA VAL A 80 -24.54 47.60 15.78
C VAL A 80 -25.31 48.90 15.58
N PHE A 81 -25.42 49.70 16.63
CA PHE A 81 -26.05 51.02 16.56
C PHE A 81 -24.98 52.10 16.46
N GLU A 82 -25.02 52.90 15.41
CA GLU A 82 -24.06 53.98 15.17
C GLU A 82 -24.64 55.31 15.68
N SER A 83 -24.32 55.67 16.92
CA SER A 83 -24.75 56.96 17.50
C SER A 83 -23.57 57.72 18.08
N ALA A 84 -23.44 58.99 17.69
CA ALA A 84 -22.46 59.93 18.21
C ALA A 84 -22.77 60.44 19.63
N THR A 85 -23.97 60.14 20.17
CA THR A 85 -24.53 60.80 21.37
C THR A 85 -24.69 59.88 22.58
N LEU A 86 -24.41 58.57 22.45
CA LEU A 86 -24.53 57.61 23.55
C LEU A 86 -23.19 57.45 24.30
N SER A 87 -23.25 57.51 25.62
CA SER A 87 -22.08 57.40 26.50
C SER A 87 -21.36 56.06 26.32
N LYS A 88 -20.02 56.10 26.42
CA LYS A 88 -19.07 54.99 26.16
C LYS A 88 -19.36 53.67 26.90
N GLU A 89 -20.19 53.66 27.94
CA GLU A 89 -20.58 52.46 28.70
C GLU A 89 -21.73 51.65 28.05
N LYS A 90 -22.46 52.25 27.08
CA LYS A 90 -23.52 51.61 26.28
C LYS A 90 -23.20 51.67 24.78
N LEU A 91 -21.94 51.44 24.41
CA LEU A 91 -21.53 51.33 23.00
C LEU A 91 -22.05 50.04 22.37
N GLY A 92 -23.31 50.08 21.95
CA GLY A 92 -23.72 49.93 20.55
C GLY A 92 -23.57 48.56 19.89
N LYS A 93 -23.41 47.46 20.61
CA LYS A 93 -23.49 46.09 20.03
C LYS A 93 -24.44 45.23 20.82
N LEU A 94 -25.55 44.85 20.20
CA LEU A 94 -26.56 43.98 20.79
C LEU A 94 -26.49 42.61 20.12
N LYS A 95 -26.14 41.58 20.89
CA LYS A 95 -26.16 40.18 20.46
C LYS A 95 -27.47 39.54 20.86
N ILE A 96 -28.25 39.09 19.90
CA ILE A 96 -29.58 38.51 20.11
C ILE A 96 -29.63 37.16 19.45
N LYS A 97 -30.08 36.15 20.20
CA LYS A 97 -30.33 34.82 19.67
C LYS A 97 -31.77 34.67 19.22
N VAL A 98 -31.98 33.96 18.12
CA VAL A 98 -33.32 33.54 17.69
C VAL A 98 -33.86 32.55 18.74
N SER A 99 -34.97 32.90 19.36
CA SER A 99 -35.64 32.10 20.38
C SER A 99 -36.17 30.77 19.81
N PRO A 100 -36.45 29.75 20.65
CA PRO A 100 -36.97 28.45 20.20
C PRO A 100 -38.30 28.51 19.42
N ASP A 101 -39.11 29.54 19.65
CA ASP A 101 -40.33 29.85 18.90
C ASP A 101 -40.07 30.55 17.57
N GLY A 102 -38.80 30.83 17.24
CA GLY A 102 -38.35 31.39 15.97
C GLY A 102 -38.38 32.92 15.89
N ASN A 103 -38.42 33.60 17.03
CA ASN A 103 -38.48 35.06 17.12
C ASN A 103 -37.17 35.67 17.62
N LEU A 104 -36.78 36.83 17.09
CA LEU A 104 -35.78 37.72 17.66
C LEU A 104 -36.47 38.71 18.59
N LEU A 105 -36.07 38.73 19.85
CA LEU A 105 -36.59 39.67 20.85
C LEU A 105 -35.64 40.87 20.92
N ILE A 106 -36.07 42.01 20.36
CA ILE A 106 -35.27 43.23 20.31
C ILE A 106 -35.83 44.22 21.33
N ASP A 107 -35.01 44.58 22.32
CA ASP A 107 -35.39 45.55 23.36
C ASP A 107 -35.85 46.88 22.75
N GLY A 108 -37.01 47.37 23.18
CA GLY A 108 -37.64 48.60 22.68
C GLY A 108 -38.40 48.46 21.35
N ILE A 109 -38.29 47.32 20.65
CA ILE A 109 -38.96 47.08 19.35
C ILE A 109 -39.95 45.91 19.42
N GLY A 110 -39.65 44.89 20.24
CA GLY A 110 -40.47 43.68 20.42
C GLY A 110 -40.00 42.48 19.59
N GLY A 111 -40.87 41.48 19.46
CA GLY A 111 -40.57 40.24 18.75
C GLY A 111 -40.62 40.37 17.22
N VAL A 112 -39.65 39.79 16.53
CA VAL A 112 -39.54 39.73 15.07
C VAL A 112 -39.44 38.27 14.63
N LYS A 113 -40.40 37.78 13.86
CA LYS A 113 -40.38 36.40 13.34
C LYS A 113 -39.37 36.29 12.21
N VAL A 114 -38.38 35.40 12.36
CA VAL A 114 -37.30 35.20 11.38
C VAL A 114 -37.00 33.73 11.06
N ALA A 115 -37.57 32.78 11.81
CA ALA A 115 -37.35 31.37 11.54
C ALA A 115 -37.98 30.92 10.21
N ASN A 116 -37.30 30.01 9.52
CA ASN A 116 -37.64 29.46 8.20
C ASN A 116 -37.57 30.46 7.04
N GLU A 117 -37.06 31.67 7.28
CA GLU A 117 -36.76 32.64 6.25
C GLU A 117 -35.31 32.50 5.77
N THR A 118 -35.02 32.91 4.54
CA THR A 118 -33.62 33.07 4.10
C THR A 118 -32.94 34.17 4.91
N LEU A 119 -31.62 34.12 5.03
CA LEU A 119 -30.86 35.14 5.75
C LEU A 119 -31.05 36.53 5.13
N ALA A 120 -31.17 36.62 3.80
CA ALA A 120 -31.51 37.86 3.09
C ALA A 120 -32.91 38.40 3.49
N SER A 121 -33.92 37.53 3.55
CA SER A 121 -35.27 37.87 4.00
C SER A 121 -35.25 38.32 5.47
N ALA A 122 -34.54 37.59 6.34
CA ALA A 122 -34.38 37.93 7.74
C ALA A 122 -33.71 39.31 7.93
N TYR A 123 -32.64 39.63 7.20
CA TYR A 123 -32.03 40.95 7.25
C TYR A 123 -33.01 42.07 6.89
N SER A 124 -33.85 41.84 5.88
CA SER A 124 -34.87 42.80 5.44
C SER A 124 -35.93 43.01 6.52
N ILE A 125 -36.48 41.92 7.08
CA ILE A 125 -37.52 41.95 8.13
C ILE A 125 -37.00 42.64 9.40
N ILE A 126 -35.79 42.29 9.83
CA ILE A 126 -35.16 42.89 11.02
C ILE A 126 -34.92 44.39 10.79
N SER A 127 -34.35 44.75 9.63
CA SER A 127 -34.02 46.15 9.32
C SER A 127 -35.26 47.03 9.22
N GLU A 128 -36.35 46.55 8.59
CA GLU A 128 -37.61 47.30 8.53
C GLU A 128 -38.18 47.58 9.92
N LYS A 129 -38.05 46.62 10.84
CA LYS A 129 -38.55 46.77 12.21
C LYS A 129 -37.70 47.74 13.03
N ILE A 130 -36.37 47.67 12.92
CA ILE A 130 -35.44 48.55 13.65
C ILE A 130 -35.50 50.00 13.14
N ALA A 131 -35.67 50.19 11.83
CA ALA A 131 -35.73 51.52 11.20
C ALA A 131 -36.87 52.41 11.74
N LYS A 132 -37.88 51.81 12.39
CA LYS A 132 -38.98 52.54 13.05
C LYS A 132 -38.54 53.31 14.30
N VAL A 133 -37.41 52.93 14.89
CA VAL A 133 -36.90 53.49 16.17
C VAL A 133 -35.49 54.08 16.01
N TYR A 134 -34.63 53.49 15.18
CA TYR A 134 -33.23 53.89 15.01
C TYR A 134 -32.91 54.19 13.54
N GLN A 135 -32.17 55.28 13.27
CA GLN A 135 -31.81 55.69 11.90
C GLN A 135 -30.52 55.02 11.38
N ASN A 136 -29.49 54.89 12.22
CA ASN A 136 -28.19 54.36 11.83
C ASN A 136 -27.88 53.06 12.58
N PHE A 137 -27.97 51.94 11.89
CA PHE A 137 -27.67 50.62 12.44
C PHE A 137 -27.18 49.66 11.35
N SER A 138 -26.48 48.61 11.75
CA SER A 138 -26.16 47.47 10.90
C SER A 138 -26.54 46.16 11.58
N VAL A 139 -26.98 45.18 10.80
CA VAL A 139 -27.37 43.84 11.27
C VAL A 139 -26.51 42.82 10.56
N SER A 140 -25.93 41.90 11.32
CA SER A 140 -25.12 40.82 10.78
C SER A 140 -25.33 39.54 11.57
N LEU A 141 -25.37 38.39 10.89
CA LEU A 141 -25.25 37.09 11.54
C LEU A 141 -23.86 36.97 12.17
N SER A 142 -23.81 36.72 13.47
CA SER A 142 -22.57 36.62 14.24
C SER A 142 -22.22 35.21 14.70
N ASP A 143 -23.20 34.32 14.82
CA ASP A 143 -22.95 32.90 15.10
C ASP A 143 -24.05 32.03 14.47
N VAL A 144 -23.68 30.84 13.99
CA VAL A 144 -24.62 29.88 13.39
C VAL A 144 -25.16 28.93 14.43
N ARG A 145 -26.43 28.55 14.31
CA ARG A 145 -27.07 27.62 15.26
C ARG A 145 -26.41 26.25 15.27
N ARG A 146 -26.45 25.62 16.44
CA ARG A 146 -26.14 24.20 16.64
C ARG A 146 -27.42 23.42 16.82
N PHE A 147 -27.52 22.27 16.16
CA PHE A 147 -28.68 21.41 16.19
C PHE A 147 -28.27 19.94 16.21
N LYS A 148 -29.26 19.05 16.22
CA LYS A 148 -29.08 17.61 16.23
C LYS A 148 -29.46 17.03 14.88
N VAL A 149 -28.71 16.04 14.42
CA VAL A 149 -28.98 15.24 13.22
C VAL A 149 -29.01 13.77 13.63
N HIS A 150 -29.97 13.04 13.09
CA HIS A 150 -30.17 11.62 13.37
C HIS A 150 -29.47 10.77 12.31
N ILE A 151 -28.70 9.77 12.72
CA ILE A 151 -28.11 8.77 11.82
C ILE A 151 -28.66 7.39 12.17
N SER A 152 -29.05 6.63 11.14
CA SER A 152 -29.47 5.24 11.28
C SER A 152 -29.01 4.35 10.12
N GLY A 153 -29.07 3.04 10.32
CA GLY A 153 -28.72 2.04 9.32
C GLY A 153 -27.30 1.52 9.50
N ALA A 154 -26.62 1.21 8.40
CA ALA A 154 -25.30 0.59 8.37
C ALA A 154 -24.13 1.53 8.74
N SER A 155 -24.39 2.60 9.48
CA SER A 155 -23.35 3.38 10.16
C SER A 155 -22.76 2.59 11.34
N ILE A 156 -21.53 2.89 11.74
CA ILE A 156 -20.91 2.16 12.87
C ILE A 156 -21.61 2.44 14.20
N LYS A 157 -22.07 3.68 14.39
CA LYS A 157 -22.95 4.02 15.50
C LYS A 157 -24.18 4.75 14.95
N ALA A 158 -25.32 4.07 14.99
CA ALA A 158 -26.61 4.74 14.82
C ALA A 158 -26.86 5.61 16.06
N CYS A 159 -26.84 6.93 15.90
CA CYS A 159 -26.93 7.86 17.02
C CYS A 159 -27.42 9.24 16.58
N VAL A 160 -27.52 10.14 17.55
CA VAL A 160 -27.79 11.55 17.32
C VAL A 160 -26.48 12.32 17.44
N VAL A 161 -26.14 13.07 16.40
CA VAL A 161 -24.88 13.83 16.31
C VAL A 161 -25.18 15.33 16.39
N PRO A 162 -24.47 16.10 17.23
CA PRO A 162 -24.58 17.56 17.22
C PRO A 162 -23.93 18.10 15.95
N ALA A 163 -24.58 19.03 15.25
CA ALA A 163 -24.13 19.61 13.99
C ALA A 163 -24.35 21.13 13.93
N THR A 164 -23.68 21.78 12.99
CA THR A 164 -23.89 23.18 12.63
C THR A 164 -24.49 23.31 11.23
N ALA A 165 -24.97 24.49 10.88
CA ALA A 165 -25.48 24.78 9.53
C ALA A 165 -24.39 24.76 8.43
N ALA A 166 -23.12 24.67 8.81
CA ALA A 166 -21.99 24.54 7.90
C ALA A 166 -21.61 23.09 7.61
N ASP A 167 -22.13 22.15 8.40
CA ASP A 167 -21.70 20.76 8.32
C ASP A 167 -22.36 20.03 7.14
N ARG A 168 -21.59 19.17 6.46
CA ARG A 168 -22.09 18.26 5.42
C ARG A 168 -22.44 16.89 5.97
N VAL A 169 -23.20 16.10 5.21
CA VAL A 169 -23.59 14.72 5.56
C VAL A 169 -22.36 13.86 5.89
N SER A 170 -21.27 13.98 5.13
CA SER A 170 -20.02 13.26 5.38
C SER A 170 -19.47 13.47 6.80
N GLU A 171 -19.45 14.71 7.28
CA GLU A 171 -18.92 15.05 8.60
C GLU A 171 -19.80 14.54 9.73
N ILE A 172 -21.12 14.48 9.51
CA ILE A 172 -22.03 13.90 10.51
C ILE A 172 -21.73 12.39 10.63
N ILE A 173 -21.54 11.72 9.50
CA ILE A 173 -21.21 10.29 9.45
C ILE A 173 -19.85 10.01 10.10
N GLU A 174 -18.82 10.82 9.82
CA GLU A 174 -17.49 10.66 10.44
C GLU A 174 -17.56 10.83 11.96
N ARG A 175 -18.29 11.84 12.47
CA ARG A 175 -18.52 11.98 13.93
C ARG A 175 -19.31 10.83 14.55
N ALA A 176 -20.22 10.21 13.80
CA ALA A 176 -20.88 8.97 14.22
C ALA A 176 -19.94 7.75 14.21
N GLY A 177 -18.67 7.95 13.83
CA GLY A 177 -17.64 6.93 13.80
C GLY A 177 -17.38 6.36 12.41
N GLY A 178 -17.99 6.92 11.36
CA GLY A 178 -17.84 6.46 9.98
C GLY A 178 -18.86 5.40 9.55
N LEU A 179 -18.76 5.00 8.29
CA LEU A 179 -19.57 3.96 7.68
C LEU A 179 -19.09 2.56 8.09
N GLY A 180 -20.02 1.62 8.28
CA GLY A 180 -19.67 0.21 8.56
C GLY A 180 -19.21 -0.54 7.31
N ASP A 181 -18.62 -1.72 7.49
CA ASP A 181 -17.99 -2.50 6.40
C ASP A 181 -18.95 -2.89 5.27
N SER A 182 -20.23 -3.01 5.58
CA SER A 182 -21.28 -3.37 4.62
C SER A 182 -22.18 -2.19 4.28
N ALA A 183 -21.78 -0.96 4.62
CA ALA A 183 -22.53 0.24 4.33
C ALA A 183 -22.39 0.64 2.86
N SER A 184 -23.47 1.15 2.28
CA SER A 184 -23.37 1.86 1.01
C SER A 184 -22.69 3.22 1.23
N VAL A 185 -21.69 3.50 0.40
CA VAL A 185 -21.02 4.81 0.31
C VAL A 185 -21.68 5.73 -0.73
N ARG A 186 -22.59 5.18 -1.56
CA ARG A 186 -23.16 5.87 -2.74
C ARG A 186 -24.67 6.14 -2.66
N ASN A 187 -25.41 5.28 -1.98
CA ASN A 187 -26.87 5.28 -1.96
C ASN A 187 -27.43 5.76 -0.61
N ILE A 188 -26.74 6.68 0.05
CA ILE A 188 -27.16 7.23 1.34
C ILE A 188 -28.37 8.16 1.09
N THR A 189 -29.32 8.18 2.03
CA THR A 189 -30.52 9.02 1.93
C THR A 189 -30.54 10.03 3.07
N LEU A 190 -30.66 11.30 2.73
CA LEU A 190 -30.93 12.38 3.68
C LEU A 190 -32.42 12.75 3.61
N ILE A 191 -33.09 12.71 4.76
CA ILE A 191 -34.49 13.13 4.90
C ILE A 191 -34.53 14.42 5.69
N ARG A 192 -35.12 15.47 5.10
CA ARG A 192 -35.30 16.76 5.77
C ARG A 192 -36.44 16.68 6.78
N ASN A 193 -36.21 17.25 7.95
CA ASN A 193 -37.20 17.18 9.04
C ASN A 193 -38.47 18.02 8.79
N TYR A 194 -38.35 19.17 8.11
CA TYR A 194 -39.43 20.15 8.01
C TYR A 194 -40.45 19.83 6.90
N ASP A 195 -40.04 19.18 5.81
CA ASP A 195 -40.89 18.87 4.64
C ASP A 195 -40.86 17.40 4.22
N SER A 196 -40.10 16.54 4.92
CA SER A 196 -39.89 15.12 4.57
C SER A 196 -39.30 14.89 3.18
N SER A 197 -38.69 15.90 2.55
CA SER A 197 -38.01 15.76 1.27
C SER A 197 -36.81 14.82 1.38
N ARG A 198 -36.55 14.06 0.32
CA ARG A 198 -35.49 13.04 0.27
C ARG A 198 -34.41 13.45 -0.71
N TYR A 199 -33.18 13.49 -0.24
CA TYR A 199 -31.99 13.75 -1.05
C TYR A 199 -31.13 12.49 -1.10
N LYS A 200 -30.64 12.17 -2.30
CA LYS A 200 -29.62 11.15 -2.49
C LYS A 200 -28.26 11.74 -2.17
N VAL A 201 -27.45 10.97 -1.46
CA VAL A 201 -26.10 11.34 -1.04
C VAL A 201 -25.14 10.27 -1.55
N ASP A 202 -24.24 10.67 -2.44
CA ASP A 202 -23.20 9.83 -3.02
C ASP A 202 -21.82 10.35 -2.57
N LEU A 203 -21.33 9.80 -1.47
CA LEU A 203 -20.04 10.22 -0.90
C LEU A 203 -18.88 9.75 -1.76
N PHE A 204 -19.02 8.64 -2.48
CA PHE A 204 -17.99 8.17 -3.42
C PHE A 204 -17.79 9.18 -4.55
N LYS A 205 -18.90 9.66 -5.14
CA LYS A 205 -18.87 10.69 -6.18
C LYS A 205 -18.33 12.01 -5.65
N PHE A 206 -18.69 12.41 -4.43
CA PHE A 206 -18.13 13.59 -3.78
C PHE A 206 -16.61 13.48 -3.60
N TYR A 207 -16.11 12.41 -3.00
CA TYR A 207 -14.68 12.28 -2.71
C TYR A 207 -13.82 12.10 -3.97
N LEU A 208 -14.33 11.40 -4.99
CA LEU A 208 -13.55 11.15 -6.19
C LEU A 208 -13.65 12.28 -7.23
N LEU A 209 -14.84 12.86 -7.41
CA LEU A 209 -15.09 13.87 -8.45
C LEU A 209 -15.22 15.29 -7.91
N GLY A 210 -15.21 15.49 -6.59
CA GLY A 210 -15.41 16.80 -5.97
C GLY A 210 -16.84 17.34 -6.12
N ASP A 211 -17.83 16.49 -6.42
CA ASP A 211 -19.22 16.90 -6.64
C ASP A 211 -19.92 17.25 -5.32
N THR A 212 -19.88 18.53 -4.95
CA THR A 212 -20.47 19.06 -3.71
C THR A 212 -21.99 18.86 -3.61
N LYS A 213 -22.69 18.69 -4.74
CA LYS A 213 -24.14 18.40 -4.74
C LYS A 213 -24.44 17.00 -4.21
N SER A 214 -23.50 16.07 -4.36
CA SER A 214 -23.61 14.70 -3.87
C SER A 214 -23.38 14.57 -2.36
N ASN A 215 -22.96 15.64 -1.68
CA ASN A 215 -22.75 15.69 -0.24
C ASN A 215 -23.39 16.96 0.37
N PRO A 216 -24.72 17.07 0.44
CA PRO A 216 -25.41 18.29 0.84
C PRO A 216 -25.14 18.70 2.30
N LEU A 217 -25.35 19.99 2.60
CA LEU A 217 -25.36 20.52 3.97
C LEU A 217 -26.55 19.97 4.76
N VAL A 218 -26.36 19.75 6.06
CA VAL A 218 -27.42 19.26 6.96
C VAL A 218 -28.21 20.38 7.63
N MET A 219 -29.44 20.08 8.02
CA MET A 219 -30.34 20.97 8.76
C MET A 219 -30.81 20.35 10.07
N GLY A 220 -31.39 21.19 10.93
CA GLY A 220 -31.87 20.80 12.25
C GLY A 220 -32.94 19.72 12.20
N GLY A 221 -32.65 18.58 12.83
CA GLY A 221 -33.56 17.44 12.92
C GLY A 221 -33.46 16.47 11.74
N ASP A 222 -32.59 16.74 10.75
CA ASP A 222 -32.44 15.87 9.58
C ASP A 222 -32.13 14.42 9.98
N HIS A 223 -32.55 13.49 9.11
CA HIS A 223 -32.34 12.07 9.30
C HIS A 223 -31.56 11.48 8.13
N ILE A 224 -30.33 11.05 8.41
CA ILE A 224 -29.44 10.36 7.48
C ILE A 224 -29.65 8.85 7.65
N ILE A 225 -30.03 8.19 6.57
CA ILE A 225 -30.21 6.74 6.48
C ILE A 225 -29.12 6.15 5.60
N VAL A 226 -28.28 5.31 6.20
CA VAL A 226 -27.21 4.58 5.52
C VAL A 226 -27.70 3.15 5.23
N PRO A 227 -27.99 2.77 3.98
CA PRO A 227 -28.37 1.40 3.67
C PRO A 227 -27.14 0.47 3.63
N LEU A 228 -27.40 -0.83 3.56
CA LEU A 228 -26.36 -1.80 3.21
C LEU A 228 -26.00 -1.67 1.73
N ILE A 229 -24.75 -1.94 1.38
CA ILE A 229 -24.28 -1.98 0.00
C ILE A 229 -25.00 -3.08 -0.79
N SER A 230 -25.43 -2.77 -2.01
CA SER A 230 -26.07 -3.73 -2.90
C SER A 230 -25.04 -4.62 -3.59
N GLU A 231 -24.97 -5.89 -3.21
CA GLU A 231 -24.10 -6.87 -3.88
C GLU A 231 -24.60 -7.28 -5.28
N ARG A 232 -25.87 -6.97 -5.60
CA ARG A 232 -26.51 -7.37 -6.87
C ARG A 232 -26.53 -6.27 -7.93
N GLN A 233 -26.50 -5.01 -7.50
CA GLN A 233 -26.57 -3.86 -8.39
C GLN A 233 -25.19 -3.24 -8.48
N LYS A 234 -24.38 -3.75 -9.43
CA LYS A 234 -23.03 -3.27 -9.66
C LYS A 234 -22.82 -2.94 -11.13
N ILE A 235 -21.93 -2.00 -11.38
CA ILE A 235 -21.38 -1.71 -12.70
C ILE A 235 -19.85 -1.83 -12.63
N SER A 236 -19.21 -2.17 -13.73
CA SER A 236 -17.77 -2.39 -13.75
C SER A 236 -17.09 -1.82 -14.98
N ILE A 237 -15.87 -1.33 -14.78
CA ILE A 237 -14.96 -0.95 -15.86
C ILE A 237 -13.61 -1.64 -15.67
N GLN A 238 -13.14 -2.31 -16.71
CA GLN A 238 -11.93 -3.13 -16.69
C GLN A 238 -11.07 -2.91 -17.93
N GLY A 239 -9.86 -3.46 -17.89
CA GLY A 239 -8.91 -3.41 -18.99
C GLY A 239 -7.87 -2.29 -18.83
N ASP A 240 -7.58 -1.58 -19.91
CA ASP A 240 -6.48 -0.62 -20.00
C ASP A 240 -6.83 0.79 -19.52
N ILE A 241 -7.16 0.86 -18.24
CA ILE A 241 -7.46 2.09 -17.52
C ILE A 241 -6.59 2.19 -16.26
N PRO A 242 -6.40 3.38 -15.67
CA PRO A 242 -5.52 3.52 -14.51
C PRO A 242 -6.02 2.78 -13.26
N ALA A 243 -7.33 2.78 -13.02
CA ALA A 243 -7.93 2.17 -11.83
C ALA A 243 -9.16 1.30 -12.18
N PRO A 244 -8.98 0.06 -12.68
CA PRO A 244 -10.08 -0.88 -12.89
C PRO A 244 -10.92 -1.06 -11.62
N CYS A 245 -12.24 -0.97 -11.74
CA CYS A 245 -13.14 -0.99 -10.59
C CYS A 245 -14.50 -1.65 -10.89
N GLU A 246 -15.08 -2.22 -9.84
CA GLU A 246 -16.47 -2.66 -9.78
C GLU A 246 -17.11 -1.94 -8.60
N ILE A 247 -18.20 -1.23 -8.85
CA ILE A 247 -18.83 -0.32 -7.89
C ILE A 247 -20.33 -0.56 -7.83
N GLU A 248 -20.94 -0.20 -6.69
CA GLU A 248 -22.39 -0.19 -6.53
C GLU A 248 -23.01 0.75 -7.57
N PHE A 249 -24.05 0.29 -8.26
CA PHE A 249 -24.82 1.08 -9.22
C PHE A 249 -25.82 1.97 -8.48
N VAL A 250 -25.88 3.24 -8.87
CA VAL A 250 -26.91 4.19 -8.42
C VAL A 250 -27.64 4.77 -9.63
N ASP A 251 -28.95 4.93 -9.52
CA ASP A 251 -29.77 5.53 -10.58
C ASP A 251 -29.23 6.90 -10.97
N GLY A 252 -28.98 7.09 -12.27
CA GLY A 252 -28.34 8.29 -12.81
C GLY A 252 -26.85 8.15 -13.10
N ASP A 253 -26.23 7.01 -12.80
CA ASP A 253 -24.89 6.70 -13.27
C ASP A 253 -24.82 6.69 -14.80
N SER A 254 -23.77 7.31 -15.35
CA SER A 254 -23.50 7.37 -16.79
C SER A 254 -22.17 6.72 -17.15
N LEU A 255 -21.97 6.45 -18.44
CA LEU A 255 -20.71 5.87 -18.93
C LEU A 255 -19.52 6.79 -18.61
N SER A 256 -19.66 8.10 -18.81
CA SER A 256 -18.60 9.06 -18.48
C SER A 256 -18.28 9.05 -16.98
N THR A 257 -19.29 8.95 -16.13
CA THR A 257 -19.11 8.87 -14.68
C THR A 257 -18.34 7.61 -14.29
N LEU A 258 -18.70 6.45 -14.87
CA LEU A 258 -17.99 5.19 -14.63
C LEU A 258 -16.53 5.25 -15.11
N ILE A 259 -16.26 5.85 -16.26
CA ILE A 259 -14.89 6.04 -16.76
C ILE A 259 -14.09 6.96 -15.84
N ARG A 260 -14.70 8.03 -15.31
CA ARG A 260 -14.05 8.90 -14.32
C ARG A 260 -13.76 8.16 -13.01
N PHE A 261 -14.64 7.25 -12.59
CA PHE A 261 -14.37 6.34 -11.47
C PHE A 261 -13.17 5.41 -11.75
N GLY A 262 -12.98 5.02 -13.01
CA GLY A 262 -11.78 4.32 -13.49
C GLY A 262 -10.51 5.18 -13.62
N MET A 263 -10.59 6.47 -13.26
CA MET A 263 -9.56 7.50 -13.45
C MET A 263 -9.24 7.82 -14.92
N GLY A 264 -10.19 7.58 -15.84
CA GLY A 264 -10.03 7.84 -17.27
C GLY A 264 -9.35 6.69 -18.01
N PHE A 265 -8.53 7.01 -19.01
CA PHE A 265 -7.89 6.04 -19.90
C PHE A 265 -6.37 6.08 -19.82
N ASN A 266 -5.71 4.93 -19.95
CA ASN A 266 -4.27 4.90 -20.16
C ASN A 266 -3.91 5.38 -21.57
N ARG A 267 -2.65 5.79 -21.78
CA ARG A 267 -2.17 6.17 -23.13
C ARG A 267 -2.20 5.01 -24.13
N SER A 268 -2.13 3.78 -23.62
CA SER A 268 -2.16 2.52 -24.34
C SER A 268 -3.57 2.03 -24.68
N ALA A 269 -4.61 2.67 -24.15
CA ALA A 269 -5.99 2.26 -24.34
C ALA A 269 -6.40 2.33 -25.81
N LEU A 270 -7.07 1.28 -26.28
CA LEU A 270 -7.69 1.20 -27.59
C LEU A 270 -9.13 1.73 -27.47
N LEU A 271 -9.33 2.99 -27.86
CA LEU A 271 -10.59 3.72 -27.63
C LEU A 271 -11.59 3.60 -28.79
N ASP A 272 -11.17 3.21 -29.98
CA ASP A 272 -12.03 3.05 -31.17
C ASP A 272 -12.98 1.83 -31.08
N SER A 273 -12.75 0.96 -30.10
CA SER A 273 -13.41 -0.33 -30.02
C SER A 273 -13.51 -0.84 -28.57
N VAL A 274 -14.05 0.04 -27.71
CA VAL A 274 -14.36 -0.26 -26.32
C VAL A 274 -15.60 -1.15 -26.26
N GLU A 275 -15.51 -2.26 -25.53
CA GLU A 275 -16.62 -3.19 -25.39
C GLU A 275 -17.55 -2.74 -24.25
N TYR A 276 -18.83 -2.57 -24.56
CA TYR A 276 -19.88 -2.29 -23.59
C TYR A 276 -20.86 -3.45 -23.58
N VAL A 277 -20.89 -4.17 -22.47
CA VAL A 277 -21.74 -5.34 -22.25
C VAL A 277 -22.89 -4.95 -21.36
N GLN A 278 -24.09 -5.00 -21.92
CA GLN A 278 -25.34 -4.74 -21.22
C GLN A 278 -26.05 -6.05 -20.91
N TRP A 279 -26.57 -6.16 -19.68
CA TRP A 279 -27.45 -7.25 -19.30
C TRP A 279 -28.88 -6.93 -19.73
N SER A 280 -29.53 -7.85 -20.46
CA SER A 280 -30.94 -7.75 -20.86
C SER A 280 -31.69 -9.04 -20.58
N GLU A 281 -33.02 -9.00 -20.51
CA GLU A 281 -33.86 -10.20 -20.34
C GLU A 281 -33.63 -11.24 -21.45
N SER A 282 -33.21 -10.80 -22.65
CA SER A 282 -32.87 -11.65 -23.79
C SER A 282 -31.45 -12.23 -23.77
N GLY A 283 -30.64 -11.91 -22.75
CA GLY A 283 -29.24 -12.31 -22.62
C GLY A 283 -28.26 -11.14 -22.61
N LEU A 284 -26.96 -11.46 -22.68
CA LEU A 284 -25.89 -10.45 -22.73
C LEU A 284 -25.81 -9.84 -24.14
N LYS A 285 -25.99 -8.52 -24.23
CA LYS A 285 -25.78 -7.76 -25.47
C LYS A 285 -24.43 -7.07 -25.39
N THR A 286 -23.55 -7.37 -26.34
CA THR A 286 -22.24 -6.70 -26.44
C THR A 286 -22.28 -5.68 -27.57
N ASN A 287 -21.99 -4.43 -27.25
CA ASN A 287 -21.83 -3.33 -28.18
C ASN A 287 -20.36 -2.90 -28.22
N VAL A 288 -19.94 -2.34 -29.34
CA VAL A 288 -18.60 -1.76 -29.51
C VAL A 288 -18.77 -0.25 -29.67
N LEU A 289 -18.07 0.51 -28.85
CA LEU A 289 -18.13 1.98 -28.79
C LEU A 289 -16.79 2.57 -29.27
N ASP A 290 -16.87 3.62 -30.08
CA ASP A 290 -15.74 4.49 -30.39
C ASP A 290 -15.77 5.69 -29.44
N LEU A 291 -14.83 5.72 -28.50
CA LEU A 291 -14.66 6.75 -27.48
C LEU A 291 -13.39 7.58 -27.73
N THR A 292 -12.87 7.60 -28.96
CA THR A 292 -11.60 8.28 -29.28
C THR A 292 -11.64 9.77 -28.93
N HIS A 293 -12.77 10.45 -29.18
CA HIS A 293 -12.96 11.87 -28.84
C HIS A 293 -13.12 12.12 -27.33
N TRP A 294 -13.43 11.10 -26.53
CA TRP A 294 -13.62 11.25 -25.09
C TRP A 294 -12.30 11.46 -24.34
N LYS A 295 -11.16 11.08 -24.94
CA LYS A 295 -9.85 11.09 -24.29
C LYS A 295 -9.51 12.44 -23.65
N ASP A 296 -9.73 13.53 -24.38
CA ASP A 296 -9.44 14.87 -23.89
C ASP A 296 -10.58 15.43 -23.02
N ILE A 297 -11.83 15.05 -23.31
CA ILE A 297 -13.02 15.45 -22.55
C ILE A 297 -12.96 14.93 -21.11
N MET A 298 -12.51 13.68 -20.92
CA MET A 298 -12.37 13.08 -19.59
C MET A 298 -11.43 13.88 -18.67
N LEU A 299 -10.43 14.56 -19.24
CA LEU A 299 -9.49 15.41 -18.49
C LEU A 299 -10.05 16.80 -18.15
N SER A 300 -10.99 17.32 -18.95
CA SER A 300 -11.54 18.67 -18.81
C SER A 300 -12.62 18.83 -17.72
N GLY A 301 -13.25 17.72 -17.31
CA GLY A 301 -14.40 17.74 -16.40
C GLY A 301 -15.77 17.90 -17.08
N GLU A 302 -15.80 18.15 -18.39
CA GLU A 302 -17.06 18.23 -19.16
C GLU A 302 -17.67 16.85 -19.45
N ASN A 303 -18.98 16.79 -19.64
CA ASN A 303 -19.65 15.57 -20.05
C ASN A 303 -19.68 15.47 -21.59
N PRO A 304 -19.32 14.32 -22.17
CA PRO A 304 -19.45 14.09 -23.61
C PRO A 304 -20.88 14.24 -24.09
N THR A 305 -21.07 14.71 -25.33
CA THR A 305 -22.39 14.91 -25.93
C THR A 305 -23.14 13.61 -26.21
N ASP A 306 -22.40 12.53 -26.40
CA ASP A 306 -22.86 11.17 -26.66
C ASP A 306 -22.83 10.29 -25.39
N ASP A 307 -22.70 10.88 -24.21
CA ASP A 307 -22.83 10.16 -22.94
C ASP A 307 -24.25 9.63 -22.74
N PHE A 308 -24.36 8.50 -22.06
CA PHE A 308 -25.64 7.83 -21.85
C PHE A 308 -25.71 7.18 -20.46
N PRO A 309 -26.92 7.01 -19.91
CA PRO A 309 -27.11 6.39 -18.61
C PRO A 309 -26.82 4.88 -18.68
N LEU A 310 -26.18 4.37 -17.64
CA LEU A 310 -25.93 2.94 -17.47
C LEU A 310 -27.10 2.26 -16.75
N SER A 311 -27.15 0.94 -16.86
CA SER A 311 -28.03 0.06 -16.09
C SER A 311 -27.24 -0.81 -15.13
N TYR A 312 -27.92 -1.33 -14.10
CA TYR A 312 -27.31 -2.30 -13.21
C TYR A 312 -26.81 -3.53 -13.99
N GLY A 313 -25.63 -4.03 -13.65
CA GLY A 313 -25.01 -5.19 -14.30
C GLY A 313 -24.16 -4.85 -15.53
N ASP A 314 -24.20 -3.61 -16.00
CA ASP A 314 -23.43 -3.15 -17.14
C ASP A 314 -21.91 -3.25 -16.91
N ARG A 315 -21.18 -3.60 -17.97
CA ARG A 315 -19.73 -3.77 -17.93
C ARG A 315 -19.07 -3.07 -19.10
N VAL A 316 -17.97 -2.41 -18.83
CA VAL A 316 -17.15 -1.71 -19.83
C VAL A 316 -15.77 -2.35 -19.82
N TYR A 317 -15.28 -2.74 -20.99
CA TYR A 317 -13.97 -3.32 -21.16
C TYR A 317 -13.16 -2.54 -22.19
N VAL A 318 -12.09 -1.92 -21.73
CA VAL A 318 -11.18 -1.11 -22.54
C VAL A 318 -9.97 -1.96 -22.87
N ARG A 319 -9.73 -2.26 -24.15
CA ARG A 319 -8.59 -3.09 -24.55
C ARG A 319 -7.30 -2.26 -24.58
N THR A 320 -6.16 -2.93 -24.42
CA THR A 320 -4.86 -2.34 -24.76
C THR A 320 -4.64 -2.45 -26.26
N ARG A 321 -4.11 -1.39 -26.86
CA ARG A 321 -3.60 -1.39 -28.22
C ARG A 321 -2.58 -2.51 -28.44
N ALA A 322 -2.76 -3.32 -29.49
CA ALA A 322 -1.86 -4.44 -29.79
C ALA A 322 -0.46 -3.97 -30.22
N ASP A 323 -0.38 -2.79 -30.85
CA ASP A 323 0.88 -2.13 -31.23
C ASP A 323 1.53 -1.36 -30.06
N TRP A 324 0.91 -1.35 -28.88
CA TRP A 324 1.50 -0.75 -27.69
C TRP A 324 2.68 -1.59 -27.20
N GLN A 325 3.86 -1.28 -27.73
CA GLN A 325 5.08 -1.90 -27.27
C GLN A 325 5.39 -1.39 -25.86
N LYS A 326 5.24 -2.27 -24.87
CA LYS A 326 5.83 -2.05 -23.56
C LYS A 326 7.32 -1.82 -23.79
N ILE A 327 7.83 -0.66 -23.41
CA ILE A 327 9.26 -0.34 -23.55
C ILE A 327 10.04 -1.46 -22.86
N HIS A 328 10.67 -2.31 -23.67
CA HIS A 328 11.56 -3.34 -23.18
C HIS A 328 12.87 -2.65 -22.80
N TYR A 329 13.46 -3.05 -21.69
CA TYR A 329 14.75 -2.51 -21.27
C TYR A 329 15.60 -3.60 -20.65
N ALA A 330 16.92 -3.53 -20.80
CA ALA A 330 17.86 -4.34 -20.05
C ALA A 330 18.64 -3.43 -19.09
N VAL A 331 19.22 -4.02 -18.05
CA VAL A 331 19.97 -3.32 -17.03
C VAL A 331 21.41 -3.79 -17.07
N ILE A 332 22.34 -2.84 -17.04
CA ILE A 332 23.77 -3.13 -16.88
C ILE A 332 24.34 -2.31 -15.73
N LEU A 333 24.97 -3.00 -14.78
CA LEU A 333 25.44 -2.45 -13.52
C LEU A 333 26.90 -2.83 -13.27
N GLY A 334 27.57 -2.07 -12.40
CA GLY A 334 28.94 -2.36 -11.97
C GLY A 334 30.00 -1.65 -12.80
N GLU A 335 31.12 -2.34 -13.09
CA GLU A 335 32.33 -1.76 -13.70
C GLU A 335 32.25 -1.58 -15.22
N VAL A 336 31.24 -0.83 -15.66
CA VAL A 336 31.08 -0.32 -17.04
C VAL A 336 31.15 1.20 -17.05
N ASN A 337 31.44 1.80 -18.21
CA ASN A 337 31.59 3.26 -18.29
C ASN A 337 30.27 4.00 -18.01
N TYR A 338 29.14 3.46 -18.47
CA TYR A 338 27.81 4.04 -18.27
C TYR A 338 26.81 2.98 -17.74
N PRO A 339 26.78 2.71 -16.42
CA PRO A 339 25.80 1.80 -15.84
C PRO A 339 24.39 2.41 -15.88
N GLY A 340 23.36 1.61 -16.15
CA GLY A 340 21.99 2.11 -16.24
C GLY A 340 20.99 1.15 -16.88
N LYS A 341 19.79 1.68 -17.15
CA LYS A 341 18.74 1.00 -17.90
C LYS A 341 18.77 1.46 -19.35
N TYR A 342 18.77 0.52 -20.27
CA TYR A 342 18.80 0.78 -21.70
C TYR A 342 17.56 0.19 -22.34
N SER A 343 16.85 0.98 -23.14
CA SER A 343 15.75 0.46 -23.95
C SER A 343 16.29 -0.59 -24.90
N ILE A 344 15.60 -1.71 -25.04
CA ILE A 344 15.98 -2.77 -25.97
C ILE A 344 14.87 -3.04 -26.97
N GLU A 345 15.24 -3.40 -28.19
CA GLU A 345 14.31 -3.98 -29.14
C GLU A 345 14.21 -5.49 -28.92
N LYS A 346 12.99 -5.99 -28.70
CA LYS A 346 12.74 -7.39 -28.37
C LYS A 346 13.17 -8.28 -29.53
N ASP A 347 13.84 -9.39 -29.22
CA ASP A 347 14.28 -10.40 -30.18
C ASP A 347 15.35 -9.89 -31.18
N VAL A 348 15.86 -8.65 -31.00
CA VAL A 348 16.88 -8.01 -31.84
C VAL A 348 18.15 -7.71 -31.05
N ASP A 349 18.05 -6.91 -29.98
CA ASP A 349 19.22 -6.46 -29.22
C ASP A 349 19.89 -7.60 -28.47
N LYS A 350 21.22 -7.70 -28.59
CA LYS A 350 22.04 -8.70 -27.91
C LYS A 350 22.85 -8.11 -26.76
N VAL A 351 23.50 -9.01 -26.01
CA VAL A 351 24.42 -8.66 -24.92
C VAL A 351 25.52 -7.69 -25.42
N SER A 352 26.13 -7.95 -26.58
CA SER A 352 27.13 -7.08 -27.19
C SER A 352 26.63 -5.65 -27.42
N ASP A 353 25.38 -5.47 -27.85
CA ASP A 353 24.81 -4.15 -28.18
C ASP A 353 24.60 -3.33 -26.91
N LEU A 354 24.21 -3.99 -25.83
CA LEU A 354 24.11 -3.36 -24.52
C LEU A 354 25.49 -2.97 -23.98
N LEU A 355 26.50 -3.83 -24.13
CA LEU A 355 27.88 -3.53 -23.72
C LEU A 355 28.46 -2.33 -24.47
N LYS A 356 28.24 -2.24 -25.78
CA LYS A 356 28.65 -1.09 -26.61
C LYS A 356 27.98 0.21 -26.15
N ARG A 357 26.66 0.17 -25.92
CA ARG A 357 25.89 1.33 -25.43
C ARG A 357 26.29 1.75 -24.02
N ALA A 358 26.70 0.81 -23.19
CA ALA A 358 27.27 1.06 -21.86
C ALA A 358 28.70 1.65 -21.92
N GLY A 359 29.25 1.86 -23.12
CA GLY A 359 30.59 2.38 -23.34
C GLY A 359 31.70 1.37 -23.07
N GLY A 360 31.39 0.07 -22.98
CA GLY A 360 32.32 -0.99 -22.62
C GLY A 360 32.69 -1.04 -21.13
N PHE A 361 33.65 -1.89 -20.82
CA PHE A 361 34.13 -2.13 -19.46
C PHE A 361 35.13 -1.06 -19.00
N LYS A 362 35.15 -0.79 -17.70
CA LYS A 362 36.24 -0.05 -17.07
C LYS A 362 37.49 -0.94 -16.94
N LYS A 363 38.64 -0.34 -16.63
CA LYS A 363 39.92 -1.06 -16.46
C LYS A 363 39.89 -2.11 -15.35
N ASP A 364 39.15 -1.82 -14.28
CA ASP A 364 39.09 -2.67 -13.08
C ASP A 364 37.93 -3.67 -13.14
N ALA A 365 37.34 -3.89 -14.32
CA ALA A 365 36.21 -4.81 -14.51
C ALA A 365 36.66 -6.27 -14.59
N ASP A 366 35.99 -7.14 -13.83
CA ASP A 366 36.24 -8.57 -13.82
C ASP A 366 35.38 -9.29 -14.88
N ILE A 367 35.88 -9.29 -16.12
CA ILE A 367 35.17 -9.81 -17.30
C ILE A 367 34.85 -11.31 -17.17
N ASN A 368 35.66 -12.07 -16.42
CA ASN A 368 35.49 -13.51 -16.26
C ASN A 368 34.40 -13.91 -15.26
N ASN A 369 33.92 -12.96 -14.47
CA ASN A 369 32.94 -13.20 -13.39
C ASN A 369 31.67 -12.34 -13.55
N ILE A 370 31.38 -11.86 -14.76
CA ILE A 370 30.15 -11.12 -15.04
C ILE A 370 28.95 -12.03 -14.79
N GLU A 371 27.98 -11.53 -14.03
CA GLU A 371 26.74 -12.25 -13.77
C GLU A 371 25.68 -11.80 -14.77
N PHE A 372 25.13 -12.76 -15.52
CA PHE A 372 23.94 -12.56 -16.32
C PHE A 372 22.73 -13.13 -15.60
N ILE A 373 21.68 -12.34 -15.46
CA ILE A 373 20.42 -12.75 -14.84
C ILE A 373 19.29 -12.60 -15.85
N ARG A 374 18.71 -13.73 -16.26
CA ARG A 374 17.50 -13.80 -17.08
C ARG A 374 16.27 -13.58 -16.22
N GLN A 375 15.60 -12.45 -16.42
CA GLN A 375 14.48 -12.07 -15.55
C GLN A 375 13.24 -12.96 -15.72
N ALA A 376 13.03 -13.53 -16.91
CA ALA A 376 11.90 -14.46 -17.14
C ALA A 376 11.97 -15.71 -16.25
N GLU A 377 13.16 -16.30 -16.09
CA GLU A 377 13.35 -17.49 -15.25
C GLU A 377 13.20 -17.15 -13.77
N LEU A 378 13.62 -15.95 -13.34
CA LEU A 378 13.44 -15.50 -11.96
C LEU A 378 11.95 -15.40 -11.58
N LYS A 379 11.08 -15.01 -12.53
CA LYS A 379 9.63 -14.90 -12.34
C LYS A 379 8.87 -16.23 -12.42
N ARG A 380 9.49 -17.30 -12.91
CA ARG A 380 8.86 -18.61 -13.02
C ARG A 380 8.52 -19.16 -11.64
N LYS A 381 7.25 -19.48 -11.38
CA LYS A 381 6.82 -20.04 -10.09
C LYS A 381 7.17 -21.51 -10.00
N ASP A 382 7.69 -21.93 -8.84
CA ASP A 382 7.90 -23.32 -8.47
C ASP A 382 6.96 -23.62 -7.29
N LEU A 383 5.84 -24.30 -7.58
CA LEU A 383 4.79 -24.57 -6.61
C LEU A 383 5.26 -25.50 -5.48
N GLU A 384 6.17 -26.43 -5.78
CA GLU A 384 6.75 -27.31 -4.75
C GLU A 384 7.64 -26.52 -3.81
N MET A 385 8.44 -25.58 -4.33
CA MET A 385 9.23 -24.69 -3.47
C MET A 385 8.35 -23.80 -2.60
N GLU A 386 7.26 -23.23 -3.13
CA GLU A 386 6.32 -22.43 -2.33
C GLU A 386 5.70 -23.22 -1.17
N ARG A 387 5.40 -24.51 -1.39
CA ARG A 387 4.96 -25.43 -0.33
C ARG A 387 6.08 -25.66 0.69
N LEU A 388 7.27 -26.02 0.23
CA LEU A 388 8.40 -26.37 1.10
C LEU A 388 8.89 -25.21 1.96
N TYR A 389 8.79 -23.95 1.49
CA TYR A 389 9.07 -22.78 2.34
C TYR A 389 8.17 -22.67 3.58
N ARG A 390 6.99 -23.29 3.55
CA ARG A 390 6.02 -23.29 4.67
C ARG A 390 6.07 -24.56 5.51
N THR A 391 6.86 -25.56 5.09
CA THR A 391 7.03 -26.82 5.78
C THR A 391 8.26 -26.75 6.68
N LEU A 392 8.17 -27.26 7.90
CA LEU A 392 9.34 -27.32 8.79
C LEU A 392 10.33 -28.35 8.24
N PRO A 393 11.67 -28.10 8.30
CA PRO A 393 12.65 -29.06 7.81
C PRO A 393 12.54 -30.47 8.42
N SER A 394 12.04 -30.58 9.66
CA SER A 394 11.78 -31.86 10.34
C SER A 394 10.59 -32.64 9.77
N GLU A 395 9.68 -31.97 9.08
CA GLU A 395 8.49 -32.54 8.45
C GLU A 395 8.72 -32.89 6.98
N MET A 396 9.84 -32.45 6.40
CA MET A 396 10.22 -32.78 5.04
C MET A 396 10.76 -34.20 4.97
N SER A 397 10.35 -34.95 3.95
CA SER A 397 11.03 -36.18 3.58
C SER A 397 12.49 -35.89 3.20
N LYS A 398 13.35 -36.91 3.29
CA LYS A 398 14.77 -36.78 2.90
C LYS A 398 14.97 -36.36 1.44
N SER A 399 14.02 -36.68 0.55
CA SER A 399 14.02 -36.23 -0.85
C SER A 399 13.61 -34.76 -0.97
N GLU A 400 12.57 -34.34 -0.27
CA GLU A 400 12.11 -32.94 -0.26
C GLU A 400 13.16 -32.01 0.34
N LEU A 401 13.79 -32.41 1.45
CA LEU A 401 14.86 -31.63 2.06
C LEU A 401 16.04 -31.46 1.10
N ARG A 402 16.41 -32.52 0.35
CA ARG A 402 17.48 -32.44 -0.67
C ARG A 402 17.09 -31.55 -1.84
N TYR A 403 15.86 -31.68 -2.33
CA TYR A 403 15.33 -30.81 -3.37
C TYR A 403 15.34 -29.34 -2.93
N PHE A 404 14.82 -29.06 -1.73
CA PHE A 404 14.78 -27.74 -1.10
C PHE A 404 16.18 -27.14 -0.99
N GLN A 405 17.14 -27.87 -0.40
CA GLN A 405 18.52 -27.43 -0.28
C GLN A 405 19.17 -27.16 -1.65
N SER A 406 18.88 -27.98 -2.66
CA SER A 406 19.39 -27.78 -4.02
C SER A 406 18.85 -26.49 -4.64
N ARG A 407 17.54 -26.27 -4.55
CA ARG A 407 16.87 -25.09 -5.11
C ARG A 407 17.20 -23.80 -4.38
N VAL A 408 17.40 -23.84 -3.07
CA VAL A 408 17.83 -22.67 -2.29
C VAL A 408 19.25 -22.22 -2.68
N ARG A 409 20.13 -23.15 -3.06
CA ARG A 409 21.49 -22.83 -3.53
C ARG A 409 21.53 -22.40 -5.00
N GLU A 410 20.49 -22.66 -5.77
CA GLU A 410 20.42 -22.28 -7.17
C GLU A 410 20.33 -20.77 -7.33
N LYS A 411 21.26 -20.16 -8.06
CA LYS A 411 21.12 -18.77 -8.51
C LYS A 411 20.03 -18.69 -9.58
N LYS A 412 18.78 -18.53 -9.15
CA LYS A 412 17.62 -18.53 -10.05
C LYS A 412 17.76 -17.47 -11.14
N GLY A 413 17.63 -17.91 -12.40
CA GLY A 413 17.79 -17.05 -13.57
C GLY A 413 19.23 -16.68 -13.90
N GLY A 414 20.22 -17.07 -13.09
CA GLY A 414 21.63 -16.95 -13.43
C GLY A 414 21.96 -17.79 -14.66
N MET A 415 22.57 -17.18 -15.68
CA MET A 415 23.07 -17.90 -16.85
C MET A 415 24.59 -17.89 -16.88
N SER A 416 25.17 -19.03 -17.26
CA SER A 416 26.60 -19.13 -17.54
C SER A 416 26.85 -18.62 -18.96
N ILE A 417 27.48 -17.45 -19.09
CA ILE A 417 27.79 -16.80 -20.37
C ILE A 417 29.27 -16.40 -20.36
N ASP A 418 29.98 -16.71 -21.44
CA ASP A 418 31.37 -16.29 -21.59
C ASP A 418 31.48 -14.92 -22.27
N PHE A 419 31.48 -13.87 -21.45
CA PHE A 419 31.60 -12.49 -21.93
C PHE A 419 32.93 -12.20 -22.62
N ALA A 420 34.01 -12.91 -22.27
CA ALA A 420 35.30 -12.72 -22.92
C ALA A 420 35.24 -13.16 -24.39
N LYS A 421 34.50 -14.24 -24.70
CA LYS A 421 34.25 -14.67 -26.08
C LYS A 421 33.38 -13.68 -26.85
N ILE A 422 32.33 -13.13 -26.24
CA ILE A 422 31.43 -12.16 -26.89
C ILE A 422 32.20 -10.91 -27.34
N ILE A 423 33.17 -10.46 -26.54
CA ILE A 423 34.00 -9.29 -26.87
C ILE A 423 34.92 -9.58 -28.08
N GLN A 424 35.42 -10.82 -28.20
CA GLN A 424 36.31 -11.23 -29.28
C GLN A 424 35.56 -11.54 -30.57
N ASP A 425 34.40 -12.19 -30.46
CA ASP A 425 33.53 -12.57 -31.56
C ASP A 425 32.06 -12.32 -31.20
N GLU A 426 31.47 -11.32 -31.84
CA GLU A 426 30.05 -10.96 -31.66
C GLU A 426 29.09 -12.03 -32.22
N ASN A 427 29.59 -12.97 -33.03
CA ASN A 427 28.81 -14.10 -33.52
C ASN A 427 28.87 -15.33 -32.60
N SER A 428 29.55 -15.23 -31.46
CA SER A 428 29.58 -16.30 -30.45
C SER A 428 28.16 -16.73 -30.05
N GLU A 429 27.97 -18.03 -29.83
CA GLU A 429 26.73 -18.59 -29.27
C GLU A 429 26.39 -18.01 -27.88
N ASP A 430 27.42 -17.53 -27.16
CA ASP A 430 27.27 -16.85 -25.88
C ASP A 430 26.65 -15.45 -26.03
N ASN A 431 26.67 -14.85 -27.23
CA ASN A 431 26.06 -13.54 -27.51
C ASN A 431 24.55 -13.66 -27.71
N ILE A 432 23.85 -13.98 -26.63
CA ILE A 432 22.41 -14.21 -26.61
C ILE A 432 21.62 -12.91 -26.78
N THR A 433 20.40 -13.05 -27.32
CA THR A 433 19.43 -11.96 -27.41
C THR A 433 18.88 -11.62 -26.03
N LEU A 434 18.74 -10.32 -25.74
CA LEU A 434 18.21 -9.79 -24.50
C LEU A 434 16.68 -9.85 -24.51
N ILE A 435 16.12 -10.13 -23.34
CA ILE A 435 14.70 -9.95 -23.07
C ILE A 435 14.51 -8.85 -22.03
N SER A 436 13.28 -8.32 -21.96
CA SER A 436 12.98 -7.24 -21.04
C SER A 436 13.30 -7.62 -19.60
N GLN A 437 14.02 -6.70 -18.95
CA GLN A 437 14.49 -6.69 -17.58
C GLN A 437 15.66 -7.62 -17.27
N ASP A 438 16.29 -8.22 -18.28
CA ASP A 438 17.55 -8.91 -18.08
C ASP A 438 18.59 -7.98 -17.45
N SER A 439 19.46 -8.57 -16.65
CA SER A 439 20.47 -7.82 -15.89
C SER A 439 21.85 -8.39 -16.15
N ILE A 440 22.80 -7.50 -16.43
CA ILE A 440 24.22 -7.78 -16.55
C ILE A 440 24.92 -7.06 -15.40
N ILE A 441 25.55 -7.81 -14.51
CA ILE A 441 26.26 -7.27 -13.36
C ILE A 441 27.74 -7.52 -13.58
N VAL A 442 28.49 -6.44 -13.72
CA VAL A 442 29.93 -6.47 -13.98
C VAL A 442 30.68 -6.21 -12.68
N PRO A 443 31.23 -7.22 -12.01
CA PRO A 443 31.95 -7.00 -10.77
C PRO A 443 33.30 -6.31 -11.02
N MET A 444 33.86 -5.74 -9.95
CA MET A 444 35.24 -5.27 -9.93
C MET A 444 36.20 -6.45 -9.71
N ILE A 445 37.41 -6.36 -10.29
CA ILE A 445 38.51 -7.28 -10.04
C ILE A 445 38.80 -7.31 -8.55
N THR A 446 38.68 -8.49 -7.95
CA THR A 446 39.07 -8.75 -6.58
C THR A 446 40.57 -9.05 -6.54
N GLU A 447 41.35 -8.38 -5.71
CA GLU A 447 42.79 -8.67 -5.51
C GLU A 447 43.06 -9.41 -4.19
N PHE A 448 42.07 -10.11 -3.65
CA PHE A 448 42.16 -10.80 -2.36
C PHE A 448 41.50 -12.18 -2.39
N VAL A 449 41.89 -13.03 -1.45
CA VAL A 449 41.22 -14.29 -1.10
C VAL A 449 40.56 -14.09 0.26
N ASN A 450 39.31 -14.50 0.41
CA ASN A 450 38.64 -14.43 1.69
C ASN A 450 39.00 -15.67 2.52
N VAL A 451 39.54 -15.49 3.72
CA VAL A 451 39.83 -16.59 4.65
C VAL A 451 38.90 -16.46 5.84
N GLN A 452 38.01 -17.43 6.03
CA GLN A 452 36.94 -17.37 7.02
C GLN A 452 36.85 -18.66 7.85
N GLY A 453 36.14 -18.57 8.98
CA GLY A 453 35.94 -19.70 9.90
C GLY A 453 36.95 -19.70 11.05
N LYS A 454 37.42 -20.87 11.46
CA LYS A 454 38.34 -21.07 12.61
C LYS A 454 39.80 -20.81 12.23
N VAL A 455 40.08 -19.57 11.86
CA VAL A 455 41.43 -19.01 11.73
C VAL A 455 41.66 -17.92 12.77
N VAL A 456 42.90 -17.59 13.07
CA VAL A 456 43.23 -16.61 14.12
C VAL A 456 42.69 -15.22 13.75
N ASN A 457 42.90 -14.79 12.50
CA ASN A 457 42.41 -13.50 11.99
C ASN A 457 41.60 -13.71 10.69
N PRO A 458 40.30 -14.03 10.78
CA PRO A 458 39.47 -14.17 9.59
C PRO A 458 39.34 -12.83 8.85
N GLY A 459 39.41 -12.86 7.53
CA GLY A 459 39.32 -11.66 6.68
C GLY A 459 39.93 -11.84 5.30
N PHE A 460 40.12 -10.71 4.62
CA PHE A 460 40.66 -10.67 3.26
C PHE A 460 42.18 -10.65 3.26
N VAL A 461 42.79 -11.60 2.54
CA VAL A 461 44.24 -11.70 2.36
C VAL A 461 44.58 -11.35 0.91
N LYS A 462 45.55 -10.45 0.69
CA LYS A 462 45.97 -10.06 -0.67
C LYS A 462 46.36 -11.29 -1.50
N TYR A 463 45.79 -11.40 -2.70
CA TYR A 463 46.04 -12.50 -3.62
C TYR A 463 47.50 -12.51 -4.08
N ARG A 464 48.10 -13.69 -4.08
CA ARG A 464 49.42 -13.98 -4.64
C ARG A 464 49.35 -15.30 -5.41
N LYS A 465 49.81 -15.27 -6.66
CA LYS A 465 49.69 -16.43 -7.58
C LYS A 465 50.45 -17.66 -7.07
N ASP A 466 51.54 -17.44 -6.35
CA ASP A 466 52.41 -18.53 -5.85
C ASP A 466 51.93 -19.11 -4.50
N PHE A 467 50.86 -18.56 -3.92
CA PHE A 467 50.33 -19.01 -2.64
C PHE A 467 49.39 -20.19 -2.81
N ASN A 468 49.61 -21.23 -2.02
CA ASN A 468 48.66 -22.31 -1.80
C ASN A 468 47.71 -21.96 -0.63
N TYR A 469 46.72 -22.80 -0.37
CA TYR A 469 45.70 -22.51 0.66
C TYR A 469 46.27 -22.39 2.07
N MET A 470 47.33 -23.14 2.40
CA MET A 470 48.01 -23.05 3.70
C MET A 470 48.72 -21.70 3.84
N ASP A 471 49.36 -21.20 2.78
CA ASP A 471 50.03 -19.90 2.81
C ASP A 471 49.02 -18.77 3.10
N TYR A 472 47.80 -18.88 2.57
CA TYR A 472 46.71 -17.94 2.90
C TYR A 472 46.21 -18.07 4.34
N ILE A 473 46.14 -19.29 4.87
CA ILE A 473 45.75 -19.54 6.27
C ILE A 473 46.85 -19.02 7.22
N GLU A 474 48.12 -19.22 6.90
CA GLU A 474 49.26 -18.67 7.63
C GLU A 474 49.26 -17.14 7.60
N ALA A 475 48.98 -16.54 6.44
CA ALA A 475 48.80 -15.10 6.32
C ALA A 475 47.63 -14.56 7.16
N ALA A 476 46.62 -15.41 7.43
CA ALA A 476 45.51 -15.13 8.36
C ALA A 476 45.87 -15.44 9.83
N GLY A 477 47.15 -15.69 10.15
CA GLY A 477 47.64 -15.99 11.50
C GLY A 477 47.57 -17.46 11.88
N GLY A 478 47.29 -18.36 10.93
CA GLY A 478 47.19 -19.79 11.12
C GLY A 478 45.81 -20.25 11.58
N PHE A 479 45.71 -21.56 11.80
CA PHE A 479 44.51 -22.20 12.35
C PHE A 479 44.27 -21.76 13.79
N ALA A 480 43.02 -21.43 14.14
CA ALA A 480 42.64 -21.14 15.52
C ALA A 480 42.52 -22.43 16.34
N PHE A 481 42.40 -22.29 17.66
CA PHE A 481 42.10 -23.42 18.54
C PHE A 481 40.78 -24.10 18.13
N ARG A 482 40.78 -25.44 18.05
CA ARG A 482 39.67 -26.29 17.58
C ARG A 482 39.23 -26.02 16.13
N ALA A 483 40.19 -25.77 15.26
CA ALA A 483 39.96 -25.68 13.82
C ALA A 483 40.12 -27.06 13.17
N ASP A 484 39.16 -27.49 12.35
CA ASP A 484 39.29 -28.71 11.58
C ASP A 484 40.10 -28.44 10.30
N GLN A 485 41.36 -28.84 10.35
CA GLN A 485 42.29 -28.67 9.23
C GLN A 485 41.98 -29.61 8.07
N ASN A 486 41.40 -30.78 8.35
CA ASN A 486 41.14 -31.81 7.35
C ASN A 486 39.89 -31.51 6.52
N GLU A 487 38.93 -30.78 7.11
CA GLU A 487 37.70 -30.32 6.45
C GLU A 487 37.76 -28.88 5.94
N THR A 488 38.95 -28.28 5.90
CA THR A 488 39.11 -26.96 5.26
C THR A 488 38.71 -27.03 3.79
N THR A 489 37.91 -26.07 3.31
CA THR A 489 37.41 -26.04 1.93
C THR A 489 37.77 -24.76 1.21
N VAL A 490 37.96 -24.86 -0.10
CA VAL A 490 38.08 -23.72 -1.02
C VAL A 490 36.81 -23.64 -1.85
N ASN A 491 36.10 -22.53 -1.73
CA ASN A 491 34.90 -22.21 -2.47
C ASN A 491 35.27 -21.22 -3.58
N LYS A 492 35.12 -21.66 -4.84
CA LYS A 492 35.43 -20.84 -6.00
C LYS A 492 34.40 -19.73 -6.17
N LYS A 493 34.88 -18.50 -6.39
CA LYS A 493 33.99 -17.36 -6.74
C LYS A 493 33.29 -17.61 -8.07
N ARG A 494 34.04 -18.14 -9.04
CA ARG A 494 33.53 -18.55 -10.36
C ARG A 494 32.90 -19.93 -10.27
N GLY A 495 31.67 -20.10 -10.77
CA GLY A 495 30.98 -21.39 -10.84
C GLY A 495 30.45 -21.96 -9.52
N GLY A 496 30.91 -21.44 -8.37
CA GLY A 496 30.39 -21.84 -7.03
C GLY A 496 30.83 -23.24 -6.59
N GLU A 497 31.89 -23.79 -7.20
CA GLU A 497 32.42 -25.11 -6.87
C GLU A 497 33.11 -25.10 -5.49
N GLN A 498 32.91 -26.17 -4.71
CA GLN A 498 33.54 -26.35 -3.40
C GLN A 498 34.44 -27.57 -3.43
N PHE A 499 35.69 -27.39 -2.97
CA PHE A 499 36.69 -28.45 -2.92
C PHE A 499 37.33 -28.55 -1.55
N LEU A 500 37.75 -29.76 -1.18
CA LEU A 500 38.55 -29.97 0.01
C LEU A 500 39.96 -29.42 -0.21
N ALA A 501 40.42 -28.57 0.71
CA ALA A 501 41.66 -27.83 0.56
C ALA A 501 42.90 -28.74 0.53
N SER A 502 42.86 -29.88 1.23
CA SER A 502 43.93 -30.89 1.19
C SER A 502 44.12 -31.55 -0.19
N LYS A 503 43.09 -31.51 -1.06
CA LYS A 503 43.15 -32.01 -2.45
C LYS A 503 43.59 -30.93 -3.46
N THR A 504 43.95 -29.73 -2.99
CA THR A 504 44.23 -28.54 -3.82
C THR A 504 45.55 -28.59 -4.59
N LYS A 505 46.43 -29.60 -4.40
CA LYS A 505 47.59 -29.77 -5.31
C LYS A 505 47.19 -29.87 -6.80
N LYS A 506 45.89 -30.08 -7.09
CA LYS A 506 45.29 -30.14 -8.43
C LYS A 506 44.58 -28.84 -8.88
N TYR A 507 44.37 -27.85 -8.01
CA TYR A 507 43.52 -26.69 -8.29
C TYR A 507 44.20 -25.36 -7.93
N VAL A 508 44.06 -24.37 -8.80
CA VAL A 508 44.66 -23.03 -8.65
C VAL A 508 43.70 -22.12 -7.89
N ILE A 509 44.19 -21.49 -6.82
CA ILE A 509 43.45 -20.44 -6.10
C ILE A 509 43.42 -19.22 -6.99
N GLU A 510 42.24 -18.66 -7.16
CA GLU A 510 41.99 -17.46 -7.96
C GLU A 510 41.58 -16.31 -7.04
N PRO A 511 41.77 -15.06 -7.51
CA PRO A 511 41.32 -13.91 -6.75
C PRO A 511 39.80 -13.95 -6.53
N GLY A 512 39.38 -13.67 -5.30
CA GLY A 512 38.00 -13.67 -4.85
C GLY A 512 37.51 -15.01 -4.30
N ASP A 513 38.30 -16.08 -4.40
CA ASP A 513 37.99 -17.37 -3.78
C ASP A 513 37.86 -17.25 -2.26
N ASN A 514 37.11 -18.17 -1.66
CA ASN A 514 36.86 -18.21 -0.23
C ASN A 514 37.36 -19.51 0.40
N ILE A 515 38.35 -19.39 1.29
CA ILE A 515 38.89 -20.48 2.09
C ILE A 515 38.11 -20.53 3.41
N SER A 516 37.37 -21.61 3.62
CA SER A 516 36.52 -21.79 4.80
C SER A 516 37.08 -22.90 5.68
N VAL A 517 37.43 -22.55 6.92
CA VAL A 517 37.94 -23.48 7.93
C VAL A 517 36.83 -23.78 8.95
N PRO A 518 36.22 -24.97 8.94
CA PRO A 518 35.21 -25.32 9.93
C PRO A 518 35.83 -25.58 11.32
N PRO A 519 35.03 -25.52 12.40
CA PRO A 519 35.46 -26.02 13.70
C PRO A 519 35.55 -27.55 13.72
N GLU A 520 36.41 -28.11 14.58
CA GLU A 520 36.40 -29.55 14.88
C GLU A 520 35.04 -29.97 15.45
N GLU A 521 34.52 -31.13 15.01
CA GLU A 521 33.28 -31.69 15.54
C GLU A 521 33.44 -32.04 17.02
N GLU A 522 32.61 -31.42 17.88
CA GLU A 522 32.54 -31.76 19.30
C GLU A 522 31.54 -32.89 19.50
N PHE A 523 32.03 -34.11 19.68
CA PHE A 523 31.18 -35.20 20.19
C PHE A 523 30.98 -35.02 21.69
N THR A 524 29.74 -34.86 22.13
CA THR A 524 29.48 -34.89 23.58
C THR A 524 29.65 -36.30 24.12
N PHE A 525 30.15 -36.44 25.36
CA PHE A 525 30.28 -37.75 26.00
C PHE A 525 28.95 -38.53 25.99
N MET A 526 27.83 -37.83 26.13
CA MET A 526 26.49 -38.43 26.06
C MET A 526 26.14 -38.94 24.66
N GLU A 527 26.50 -38.26 23.58
CA GLU A 527 26.30 -38.75 22.22
C GLU A 527 27.15 -40.00 21.92
N VAL A 528 28.41 -40.02 22.37
CA VAL A 528 29.27 -41.21 22.20
C VAL A 528 28.77 -42.38 23.04
N ALA A 529 28.43 -42.13 24.31
CA ALA A 529 27.91 -43.15 25.22
C ALA A 529 26.58 -43.73 24.72
N THR A 530 25.65 -42.89 24.26
CA THR A 530 24.38 -43.34 23.69
C THR A 530 24.60 -44.13 22.41
N THR A 531 25.48 -43.70 21.50
CA THR A 531 25.80 -44.46 20.27
C THR A 531 26.38 -45.84 20.61
N ILE A 532 27.33 -45.92 21.54
CA ILE A 532 27.92 -47.19 21.99
C ILE A 532 26.86 -48.10 22.63
N LEU A 533 26.02 -47.57 23.52
CA LEU A 533 24.92 -48.33 24.15
C LEU A 533 23.91 -48.84 23.11
N THR A 534 23.61 -48.04 22.10
CA THR A 534 22.65 -48.40 21.04
C THR A 534 23.20 -49.52 20.15
N VAL A 535 24.52 -49.56 19.92
CA VAL A 535 25.16 -50.64 19.15
C VAL A 535 25.38 -51.90 20.01
N LEU A 536 25.71 -51.76 21.29
CA LEU A 536 25.95 -52.90 22.19
C LEU A 536 24.67 -53.57 22.67
N SER A 537 23.57 -52.83 22.85
CA SER A 537 22.31 -53.37 23.36
C SER A 537 21.79 -54.57 22.53
N PRO A 538 21.73 -54.50 21.17
CA PRO A 538 21.36 -55.64 20.35
C PRO A 538 22.30 -56.84 20.50
N VAL A 539 23.62 -56.61 20.61
CA VAL A 539 24.63 -57.67 20.76
C VAL A 539 24.48 -58.38 22.10
N VAL A 540 24.27 -57.63 23.18
CA VAL A 540 24.02 -58.18 24.53
C VAL A 540 22.71 -58.96 24.54
N SER A 541 21.64 -58.44 23.93
CA SER A 541 20.37 -59.15 23.79
C SER A 541 20.53 -60.45 22.99
N MET A 542 21.28 -60.44 21.90
CA MET A 542 21.55 -61.62 21.08
C MET A 542 22.35 -62.68 21.87
N ILE A 543 23.38 -62.29 22.62
CA ILE A 543 24.13 -63.19 23.51
C ILE A 543 23.23 -63.74 24.62
N ALA A 544 22.38 -62.91 25.23
CA ALA A 544 21.46 -63.33 26.26
C ALA A 544 20.45 -64.38 25.75
N VAL A 545 19.93 -64.19 24.52
CA VAL A 545 19.07 -65.18 23.85
C VAL A 545 19.83 -66.49 23.61
N ILE A 546 21.06 -66.43 23.10
CA ILE A 546 21.88 -67.62 22.87
C ILE A 546 22.15 -68.38 24.18
N VAL A 547 22.52 -67.68 25.26
CA VAL A 547 22.74 -68.31 26.58
C VAL A 547 21.46 -68.91 27.15
N ALA A 548 20.30 -68.26 26.94
CA ALA A 548 19.00 -68.79 27.37
C ALA A 548 18.54 -70.01 26.56
N ILE A 549 19.07 -70.23 25.35
CA ILE A 549 18.78 -71.40 24.52
C ILE A 549 19.72 -72.57 24.84
N VAL A 550 20.94 -72.31 25.31
CA VAL A 550 21.98 -73.33 25.58
C VAL A 550 21.89 -73.90 27.01
N LYS A 551 21.21 -73.21 27.93
CA LYS A 551 20.78 -73.75 29.23
C LYS A 551 19.39 -74.35 29.14
#